data_AF-A0A1B8ZT81-F1
#
_entry.id   AF-A0A1B8ZT81-F1
#
_cell.length_a   1.000
_cell.length_b   1.000
_cell.length_c   1.000
_cell.angle_alpha   90.00
_cell.angle_beta   90.00
_cell.angle_gamma   90.00
#
_symmetry.space_group_name_H-M   'P 1'
#
loop_
_entity.id
_entity.type
_entity.pdbx_description
1 polymer ?
#
loop_
_entity_poly.entity_id
_entity_poly.type
_entity_poly.pdbx_seq_one_letter_code
_entity_poly.pdbx_strand_id
1 'polypeptide(L)'
;MATENMDYKGKGFITSDIFMELALYYIHEEFKKDQYIFIQKEILTDYHLMVINGQMGGWFAFLWDEYISDSSEEQTMVQILQKVKDSICHKESYISLEELQAIPTMDNDFKIFYNKPFPTADLIRILDALIQMLQGNWEHEAYDMHINYYYSPL
;
A
#
# COMPACT_ATOMS: atom_id res chain seq x y z
N MET A 1 9.91 8.05 -12.59
CA MET A 1 9.01 7.08 -11.96
C MET A 1 7.60 7.60 -12.16
N ALA A 2 6.62 6.75 -12.46
CA ALA A 2 5.25 7.23 -12.46
C ALA A 2 4.81 7.50 -11.00
N THR A 3 3.75 8.29 -10.87
CA THR A 3 3.22 8.70 -9.58
C THR A 3 1.75 8.37 -9.54
N GLU A 4 1.28 7.92 -8.38
CA GLU A 4 -0.11 7.61 -8.13
C GLU A 4 -0.69 8.61 -7.14
N ASN A 5 -1.93 9.01 -7.39
CA ASN A 5 -2.71 9.81 -6.44
C ASN A 5 -3.54 8.86 -5.58
N MET A 6 -3.29 8.87 -4.29
CA MET A 6 -4.05 8.09 -3.31
C MET A 6 -4.99 9.02 -2.57
N ASP A 7 -6.28 8.85 -2.80
CA ASP A 7 -7.32 9.64 -2.18
C ASP A 7 -8.35 8.78 -1.40
N TYR A 8 -8.92 9.43 -0.40
CA TYR A 8 -10.01 8.93 0.43
C TYR A 8 -10.83 10.13 0.93
N LYS A 9 -12.13 10.17 0.63
CA LYS A 9 -13.07 11.24 0.99
C LYS A 9 -12.57 12.65 0.63
N GLY A 10 -11.95 12.79 -0.54
CA GLY A 10 -11.42 14.07 -1.03
C GLY A 10 -10.14 14.55 -0.34
N LYS A 11 -9.49 13.68 0.43
CA LYS A 11 -8.19 13.90 1.07
C LYS A 11 -7.19 12.90 0.52
N GLY A 12 -5.92 13.29 0.39
CA GLY A 12 -4.97 12.42 -0.30
C GLY A 12 -3.53 12.92 -0.38
N PHE A 13 -2.72 12.08 -1.02
CA PHE A 13 -1.32 12.33 -1.32
C PHE A 13 -0.92 11.71 -2.66
N ILE A 14 0.11 12.28 -3.26
CA ILE A 14 0.72 11.78 -4.49
C ILE A 14 2.07 11.16 -4.11
N THR A 15 2.36 9.95 -4.58
CA THR A 15 3.64 9.28 -4.33
C THR A 15 4.00 8.34 -5.48
N SER A 16 5.12 7.62 -5.37
CA SER A 16 5.52 6.61 -6.37
C SER A 16 4.52 5.47 -6.48
N ASP A 17 4.18 5.12 -7.72
CA ASP A 17 3.50 3.88 -8.13
C ASP A 17 4.05 2.63 -7.44
N ILE A 18 5.35 2.38 -7.58
CA ILE A 18 6.06 1.23 -7.03
C ILE A 18 5.90 1.18 -5.51
N PHE A 19 6.10 2.30 -4.80
CA PHE A 19 5.91 2.30 -3.35
C PHE A 19 4.48 1.96 -2.94
N MET A 20 3.50 2.42 -3.70
CA MET A 20 2.09 2.11 -3.44
C MET A 20 1.72 0.66 -3.79
N GLU A 21 2.27 0.09 -4.85
CA GLU A 21 2.06 -1.32 -5.19
C GLU A 21 2.62 -2.23 -4.09
N LEU A 22 3.83 -1.93 -3.59
CA LEU A 22 4.39 -2.68 -2.48
C LEU A 22 3.56 -2.52 -1.20
N ALA A 23 3.06 -1.30 -0.92
CA ALA A 23 2.15 -1.07 0.20
C ALA A 23 0.89 -1.92 0.05
N LEU A 24 0.28 -1.92 -1.14
CA LEU A 24 -0.92 -2.71 -1.44
C LEU A 24 -0.68 -4.21 -1.26
N TYR A 25 0.48 -4.72 -1.68
CA TYR A 25 0.85 -6.11 -1.45
C TYR A 25 0.84 -6.47 0.04
N TYR A 26 1.54 -5.71 0.89
CA TYR A 26 1.55 -6.01 2.32
C TYR A 26 0.17 -5.85 2.97
N ILE A 27 -0.60 -4.84 2.54
CA ILE A 27 -1.99 -4.65 2.97
C ILE A 27 -2.84 -5.85 2.59
N HIS A 28 -2.73 -6.35 1.35
CA HIS A 28 -3.45 -7.51 0.86
C HIS A 28 -3.13 -8.77 1.68
N GLU A 29 -1.85 -9.03 1.96
CA GLU A 29 -1.42 -10.20 2.72
C GLU A 29 -2.00 -10.23 4.14
N GLU A 30 -2.15 -9.06 4.77
CA GLU A 30 -2.83 -8.95 6.07
C GLU A 30 -4.35 -9.02 5.92
N PHE A 31 -4.92 -8.25 4.99
CA PHE A 31 -6.36 -8.10 4.76
C PHE A 31 -7.07 -9.42 4.45
N LYS A 32 -6.42 -10.33 3.70
CA LYS A 32 -7.01 -11.62 3.31
C LYS A 32 -7.25 -12.58 4.49
N LYS A 33 -6.70 -12.31 5.68
CA LYS A 33 -6.91 -13.16 6.87
C LYS A 33 -8.38 -13.18 7.29
N ASP A 34 -8.88 -14.35 7.66
CA ASP A 34 -10.31 -14.58 7.95
C ASP A 34 -10.85 -13.77 9.15
N GLN A 35 -9.98 -13.32 10.05
CA GLN A 35 -10.35 -12.57 11.25
C GLN A 35 -10.95 -11.18 10.97
N TYR A 36 -10.72 -10.61 9.79
CA TYR A 36 -11.23 -9.30 9.40
C TYR A 36 -12.55 -9.42 8.66
N ILE A 37 -13.55 -8.64 9.08
CA ILE A 37 -14.91 -8.67 8.54
C ILE A 37 -15.15 -7.39 7.73
N PHE A 38 -15.50 -7.57 6.46
CA PHE A 38 -15.95 -6.52 5.56
C PHE A 38 -17.13 -7.04 4.74
N ILE A 39 -18.10 -6.19 4.45
CA ILE A 39 -19.27 -6.45 3.59
C ILE A 39 -18.80 -6.80 2.17
N GLN A 40 -17.81 -6.08 1.65
CA GLN A 40 -17.29 -6.22 0.29
C GLN A 40 -15.90 -6.85 0.25
N LYS A 41 -15.59 -7.73 1.22
CA LYS A 41 -14.25 -8.31 1.39
C LYS A 41 -13.72 -9.00 0.12
N GLU A 42 -14.55 -9.83 -0.51
CA GLU A 42 -14.15 -10.59 -1.70
C GLU A 42 -13.79 -9.65 -2.86
N ILE A 43 -14.61 -8.63 -3.12
CA ILE A 43 -14.39 -7.64 -4.17
C ILE A 43 -13.06 -6.90 -3.95
N LEU A 44 -12.81 -6.41 -2.73
CA LEU A 44 -11.54 -5.75 -2.40
C LEU A 44 -10.33 -6.70 -2.52
N THR A 45 -10.50 -7.95 -2.11
CA THR A 45 -9.43 -8.97 -2.21
C THR A 45 -9.06 -9.24 -3.65
N ASP A 46 -10.06 -9.45 -4.51
CA ASP A 46 -9.88 -9.71 -5.94
C ASP A 46 -9.26 -8.49 -6.64
N TYR A 47 -9.74 -7.30 -6.33
CA TYR A 47 -9.19 -6.06 -6.86
C TYR A 47 -7.71 -5.87 -6.48
N HIS A 48 -7.35 -6.07 -5.20
CA HIS A 48 -5.95 -6.02 -4.78
C HIS A 48 -5.09 -7.01 -5.59
N LEU A 49 -5.57 -8.24 -5.81
CA LEU A 49 -4.86 -9.24 -6.62
C LEU A 49 -4.71 -8.81 -8.07
N MET A 50 -5.70 -8.16 -8.66
CA MET A 50 -5.60 -7.62 -10.02
C MET A 50 -4.48 -6.58 -10.12
N VAL A 51 -4.42 -5.64 -9.16
CA VAL A 51 -3.35 -4.63 -9.11
C VAL A 51 -1.99 -5.28 -8.90
N ILE A 52 -1.85 -6.17 -7.91
CA ILE A 52 -0.59 -6.86 -7.61
C ILE A 52 -0.07 -7.63 -8.82
N ASN A 53 -0.96 -8.17 -9.66
CA ASN A 53 -0.60 -8.90 -10.88
C ASN A 53 -0.42 -8.00 -12.12
N GLY A 54 -0.37 -6.68 -11.96
CA GLY A 54 -0.11 -5.73 -13.05
C GLY A 54 -1.26 -5.56 -14.03
N GLN A 55 -2.48 -6.00 -13.67
CA GLN A 55 -3.65 -5.91 -14.56
C GLN A 55 -4.22 -4.48 -14.64
N MET A 56 -3.82 -3.62 -13.72
CA MET A 56 -4.18 -2.21 -13.65
C MET A 56 -3.07 -1.28 -14.20
N GLY A 57 -2.28 -1.79 -15.16
CA GLY A 57 -1.08 -1.11 -15.66
C GLY A 57 -1.30 0.37 -16.00
N GLY A 58 -0.53 1.24 -15.33
CA GLY A 58 -0.51 2.69 -15.56
C GLY A 58 -1.52 3.51 -14.74
N TRP A 59 -2.39 2.88 -13.95
CA TRP A 59 -3.22 3.57 -12.96
C TRP A 59 -3.91 2.58 -12.00
N PHE A 60 -3.82 2.82 -10.69
CA PHE A 60 -4.69 2.17 -9.72
C PHE A 60 -5.05 3.08 -8.55
N ALA A 61 -6.11 2.71 -7.82
CA ALA A 61 -6.52 3.35 -6.57
C ALA A 61 -6.74 2.25 -5.52
N PHE A 62 -6.99 2.60 -4.27
CA PHE A 62 -7.34 1.59 -3.26
C PHE A 62 -8.84 1.26 -3.21
N LEU A 63 -9.67 2.07 -3.88
CA LEU A 63 -11.14 1.92 -3.96
C LEU A 63 -11.83 1.83 -2.59
N TRP A 64 -11.20 2.36 -1.54
CA TRP A 64 -11.75 2.34 -0.19
C TRP A 64 -13.00 3.20 -0.05
N ASP A 65 -13.10 4.32 -0.77
CA ASP A 65 -14.31 5.15 -0.79
C ASP A 65 -15.53 4.42 -1.38
N GLU A 66 -15.31 3.45 -2.26
CA GLU A 66 -16.36 2.68 -2.91
C GLU A 66 -16.77 1.45 -2.09
N TYR A 67 -15.82 0.84 -1.38
CA TYR A 67 -15.99 -0.50 -0.82
C TYR A 67 -15.88 -0.60 0.71
N ILE A 68 -15.35 0.42 1.40
CA ILE A 68 -15.46 0.53 2.85
C ILE A 68 -16.79 1.21 3.17
N SER A 69 -17.68 0.45 3.79
CA SER A 69 -19.10 0.75 3.89
C SER A 69 -19.45 1.59 5.11
N ASP A 70 -18.67 1.48 6.19
CA ASP A 70 -18.94 2.16 7.45
C ASP A 70 -17.69 2.38 8.31
N SER A 71 -17.87 3.10 9.43
CA SER A 71 -16.80 3.42 10.37
C SER A 71 -16.19 2.20 11.06
N SER A 72 -16.90 1.07 11.15
CA SER A 72 -16.35 -0.16 11.73
C SER A 72 -15.34 -0.79 10.78
N GLU A 73 -15.63 -0.79 9.48
CA GLU A 73 -14.71 -1.24 8.44
C GLU A 73 -13.50 -0.29 8.32
N GLU A 74 -13.69 1.02 8.44
CA GLU A 74 -12.59 2.01 8.51
C GLU A 74 -11.65 1.70 9.68
N GLN A 75 -12.20 1.45 10.88
CA GLN A 75 -11.41 1.08 12.06
C GLN A 75 -10.69 -0.26 11.86
N THR A 76 -11.33 -1.22 11.18
CA THR A 76 -10.72 -2.50 10.86
C THR A 76 -9.56 -2.31 9.88
N MET A 77 -9.71 -1.47 8.86
CA MET A 77 -8.62 -1.14 7.94
C MET A 77 -7.47 -0.41 8.65
N VAL A 78 -7.75 0.50 9.58
CA VAL A 78 -6.73 1.11 10.44
C VAL A 78 -5.96 0.06 11.24
N GLN A 79 -6.65 -0.94 11.81
CA GLN A 79 -5.99 -2.04 12.53
C GLN A 79 -5.08 -2.86 11.60
N ILE A 80 -5.53 -3.16 10.38
CA ILE A 80 -4.77 -3.86 9.35
C ILE A 80 -3.50 -3.06 9.01
N LEU A 81 -3.63 -1.77 8.71
CA LEU A 81 -2.50 -0.90 8.40
C LEU A 81 -1.50 -0.83 9.55
N GLN A 82 -1.97 -0.77 10.80
CA GLN A 82 -1.09 -0.79 11.95
C GLN A 82 -0.33 -2.12 12.07
N LYS A 83 -0.98 -3.26 11.80
CA LYS A 83 -0.32 -4.59 11.78
C LYS A 83 0.74 -4.68 10.67
N VAL A 84 0.41 -4.17 9.49
CA VAL A 84 1.34 -4.11 8.36
C VAL A 84 2.54 -3.22 8.69
N LYS A 85 2.29 -2.03 9.23
CA LYS A 85 3.35 -1.11 9.67
C LYS A 85 4.26 -1.76 10.70
N ASP A 86 3.70 -2.40 11.72
CA ASP A 86 4.47 -3.12 12.72
C ASP A 86 5.33 -4.21 12.07
N SER A 87 4.78 -5.00 11.14
CA SER A 87 5.53 -6.02 10.39
C SER A 87 6.72 -5.43 9.62
N ILE A 88 6.51 -4.30 8.93
CA ILE A 88 7.57 -3.60 8.18
C ILE A 88 8.64 -3.01 9.11
N CYS A 89 8.26 -2.45 10.26
CA CYS A 89 9.21 -1.96 11.25
C CYS A 89 10.17 -3.05 11.75
N HIS A 90 9.71 -4.31 11.83
CA HIS A 90 10.58 -5.44 12.22
C HIS A 90 11.56 -5.87 11.13
N LYS A 91 11.44 -5.36 9.89
CA LYS A 91 12.37 -5.60 8.78
C LYS A 91 13.59 -4.67 8.82
N GLU A 92 13.78 -3.93 9.91
CA GLU A 92 14.87 -2.97 10.10
C GLU A 92 14.85 -1.84 9.04
N SER A 93 16.00 -1.49 8.46
CA SER A 93 16.11 -0.37 7.51
C SER A 93 15.67 -0.71 6.08
N TYR A 94 15.70 -1.99 5.70
CA TYR A 94 15.42 -2.43 4.33
C TYR A 94 14.68 -3.76 4.28
N ILE A 95 13.68 -3.84 3.41
CA ILE A 95 13.12 -5.11 2.94
C ILE A 95 14.18 -5.76 2.04
N SER A 96 14.50 -7.03 2.32
CA SER A 96 15.56 -7.74 1.60
C SER A 96 15.18 -8.00 0.14
N LEU A 97 16.20 -8.10 -0.72
CA LEU A 97 15.98 -8.49 -2.12
C LEU A 97 15.32 -9.87 -2.23
N GLU A 98 15.70 -10.80 -1.35
CA GLU A 98 15.12 -12.15 -1.32
C GLU A 98 13.62 -12.12 -1.07
N GLU A 99 13.17 -11.31 -0.10
CA GLU A 99 11.74 -11.16 0.20
C GLU A 99 11.00 -10.54 -0.99
N LEU A 100 11.54 -9.46 -1.57
CA LEU A 100 10.93 -8.78 -2.70
C LEU A 100 10.78 -9.70 -3.92
N GLN A 101 11.80 -10.52 -4.21
CA GLN A 101 11.77 -11.47 -5.32
C GLN A 101 10.89 -12.69 -5.06
N ALA A 102 10.55 -12.96 -3.80
CA ALA A 102 9.63 -14.02 -3.42
C ALA A 102 8.15 -13.62 -3.56
N ILE A 103 7.85 -12.33 -3.79
CA ILE A 103 6.48 -11.84 -3.97
C ILE A 103 5.85 -12.51 -5.21
N PRO A 104 4.72 -13.22 -5.05
CA PRO A 104 4.06 -13.90 -6.15
C PRO A 104 3.27 -12.90 -6.99
N THR A 105 3.88 -12.40 -8.06
CA THR A 105 3.25 -11.49 -9.01
C THR A 105 3.48 -11.91 -10.46
N MET A 106 2.48 -11.67 -11.31
CA MET A 106 2.57 -11.75 -12.77
C MET A 106 3.07 -10.45 -13.41
N ASP A 107 3.19 -9.36 -12.65
CA ASP A 107 3.73 -8.11 -13.16
C ASP A 107 5.25 -8.23 -13.36
N ASN A 108 5.66 -8.07 -14.61
CA ASN A 108 7.07 -8.12 -14.97
C ASN A 108 7.80 -6.83 -14.57
N ASP A 109 7.08 -5.71 -14.54
CA ASP A 109 7.67 -4.41 -14.20
C ASP A 109 8.01 -4.37 -12.70
N PHE A 110 7.15 -4.93 -11.84
CA PHE A 110 7.46 -5.21 -10.44
C PHE A 110 8.87 -5.79 -10.27
N LYS A 111 9.17 -6.92 -10.94
CA LYS A 111 10.48 -7.59 -10.79
C LYS A 111 11.66 -6.73 -11.25
N ILE A 112 11.45 -5.84 -12.21
CA ILE A 112 12.47 -4.91 -12.69
C ILE A 112 12.76 -3.85 -11.61
N PHE A 113 11.74 -3.34 -10.93
CA PHE A 113 11.87 -2.26 -9.95
C PHE A 113 12.34 -2.74 -8.57
N TYR A 114 12.01 -3.97 -8.15
CA TYR A 114 12.47 -4.54 -6.88
C TYR A 114 13.71 -5.45 -7.02
N ASN A 115 14.70 -4.98 -7.77
CA ASN A 115 15.97 -5.68 -7.99
C ASN A 115 17.07 -5.35 -6.94
N LYS A 116 16.72 -4.56 -5.93
CA LYS A 116 17.60 -4.16 -4.83
C LYS A 116 16.79 -4.02 -3.53
N PRO A 117 17.44 -4.03 -2.35
CA PRO A 117 16.76 -3.79 -1.07
C PRO A 117 15.94 -2.51 -1.07
N PHE A 118 14.77 -2.54 -0.43
CA PHE A 118 13.78 -1.47 -0.46
C PHE A 118 13.66 -0.77 0.90
N PRO A 119 13.71 0.57 0.97
CA PRO A 119 13.72 1.28 2.25
C PRO A 119 12.38 1.14 3.00
N THR A 120 12.44 0.68 4.25
CA THR A 120 11.24 0.51 5.09
C THR A 120 10.63 1.85 5.50
N ALA A 121 11.45 2.88 5.71
CA ALA A 121 11.02 4.18 6.24
C ALA A 121 9.98 4.88 5.35
N ASP A 122 10.18 4.84 4.03
CA ASP A 122 9.25 5.45 3.06
C ASP A 122 7.92 4.68 2.99
N LEU A 123 7.97 3.35 3.11
CA LEU A 123 6.76 2.52 3.17
C LEU A 123 5.97 2.76 4.47
N ILE A 124 6.67 2.91 5.60
CA ILE A 124 6.07 3.28 6.89
C ILE A 124 5.38 4.65 6.79
N ARG A 125 6.00 5.63 6.13
CA ARG A 125 5.41 6.97 5.93
C ARG A 125 4.12 6.92 5.12
N ILE A 126 4.06 6.07 4.08
CA ILE A 126 2.82 5.82 3.31
C ILE A 126 1.74 5.25 4.22
N LEU A 127 2.05 4.21 5.01
CA LEU A 127 1.09 3.58 5.91
C LEU A 127 0.57 4.54 6.97
N ASP A 128 1.44 5.40 7.53
CA ASP A 128 1.04 6.43 8.48
C ASP A 128 0.10 7.47 7.84
N ALA A 129 0.33 7.85 6.58
CA ALA A 129 -0.58 8.76 5.86
C ALA A 129 -1.95 8.11 5.62
N LEU A 130 -1.97 6.85 5.17
CA LEU A 130 -3.21 6.09 4.97
C LEU A 130 -4.01 5.93 6.27
N ILE A 131 -3.33 5.66 7.40
CA ILE A 131 -3.96 5.62 8.73
C ILE A 131 -4.57 6.97 9.08
N GLN A 132 -3.84 8.07 8.89
CA GLN A 132 -4.35 9.42 9.16
C GLN A 132 -5.55 9.77 8.28
N MET A 133 -5.56 9.34 7.02
CA MET A 133 -6.68 9.54 6.10
C MET A 133 -7.94 8.82 6.58
N LEU A 134 -7.83 7.54 6.94
CA LEU A 134 -8.98 6.77 7.49
C LEU A 134 -9.45 7.31 8.84
N GLN A 135 -8.55 7.86 9.66
CA GLN A 135 -8.91 8.47 10.93
C GLN A 135 -9.48 9.89 10.81
N GLY A 136 -9.47 10.49 9.61
CA GLY A 136 -9.90 11.87 9.39
C GLY A 136 -8.94 12.94 9.92
N ASN A 137 -7.70 12.56 10.22
CA ASN A 137 -6.64 13.47 10.70
C ASN A 137 -5.79 14.04 9.56
N TRP A 138 -5.97 13.56 8.33
CA TRP A 138 -5.24 14.05 7.16
C TRP A 138 -5.93 15.28 6.56
N GLU A 139 -5.22 16.41 6.53
CA GLU A 139 -5.81 17.69 6.12
C GLU A 139 -5.59 18.01 4.62
N HIS A 140 -4.65 17.33 3.96
CA HIS A 140 -4.25 17.64 2.59
C HIS A 140 -5.11 16.94 1.54
N GLU A 141 -5.34 17.62 0.42
CA GLU A 141 -6.10 17.07 -0.72
C GLU A 141 -5.20 16.37 -1.74
N ALA A 142 -3.98 16.87 -1.93
CA ALA A 142 -2.99 16.33 -2.86
C ALA A 142 -1.56 16.63 -2.37
N TYR A 143 -1.20 16.12 -1.19
CA TYR A 143 0.14 16.29 -0.65
C TYR A 143 1.17 15.53 -1.48
N ASP A 144 2.16 16.22 -2.04
CA ASP A 144 3.28 15.56 -2.71
C ASP A 144 4.21 14.89 -1.68
N MET A 145 4.09 13.57 -1.56
CA MET A 145 4.93 12.76 -0.70
C MET A 145 6.25 12.48 -1.42
N HIS A 146 7.20 13.40 -1.27
CA HIS A 146 8.54 13.17 -1.81
C HIS A 146 9.16 11.92 -1.16
N ILE A 147 9.40 10.89 -1.98
CA ILE A 147 10.16 9.69 -1.65
C ILE A 147 11.49 9.74 -2.39
N ASN A 148 12.56 9.21 -1.78
CA ASN A 148 13.83 9.08 -2.48
C ASN A 148 13.71 7.97 -3.52
N TYR A 149 13.80 8.28 -4.81
CA TYR A 149 13.68 7.29 -5.89
C TYR A 149 14.98 6.51 -6.16
N TYR A 150 16.10 7.02 -5.64
CA TYR A 150 17.44 6.52 -5.93
C TYR A 150 18.07 5.84 -4.71
N TYR A 151 17.27 5.22 -3.83
CA TYR A 151 17.78 4.46 -2.67
C TYR A 151 18.94 3.58 -3.12
N SER A 152 20.14 3.92 -2.65
CA SER A 152 21.35 3.18 -2.95
C SER A 152 21.57 2.21 -1.80
N PRO A 153 21.56 0.89 -2.06
CA PRO A 153 22.12 -0.05 -1.13
C PRO A 153 23.63 0.14 -1.26
N LEU A 154 24.25 0.78 -0.27
CA LEU A 154 25.71 0.74 -0.14
C LEU A 154 26.17 -0.70 0.03
#